data_AF-A0AB33CQ19-F1
#
_entry.id   AF-A0AB33CQ19-F1
#
_cell.length_a   1.000
_cell.length_b   1.000
_cell.length_c   1.000
_cell.angle_alpha   90.00
_cell.angle_beta   90.00
_cell.angle_gamma   90.00
#
_symmetry.space_group_name_H-M   'P 1'
#
loop_
_entity.id
_entity.type
_entity.pdbx_description
1 polymer ?
#
loop_
_entity_poly.entity_id
_entity_poly.type
_entity_poly.pdbx_seq_one_letter_code
_entity_poly.pdbx_strand_id
1 'polypeptide(L)'
;MLGSSKRTVFKPTAYGSSRRKRRIPRWFVLLLTGIALGAGGLLFLQQSYGPTRLTVEQSEQLHYDLNSANAEKQRLQAQLNQTSRELEDVSQNEDKLGKQTSDLQAMVTKLEKDIALFADAMPPDPRGTSPGIRAAEFTIKEGQLNHFVLLMQDKGKETEFSGTMELVAAGRYSNGRSGNVDLPGQTVSVGRYAYINGSAELPAGFTPRQVTIRIKPDGSNRVVATRTIYVTPSK
;
A
#
# COMPACT_ATOMS: atom_id res chain seq x y z
N MET A 1 -65.85 -140.86 -13.52
CA MET A 1 -64.44 -140.50 -13.24
C MET A 1 -64.01 -139.40 -14.20
N LEU A 2 -63.53 -138.25 -13.66
CA LEU A 2 -62.66 -137.24 -14.30
C LEU A 2 -63.23 -136.53 -15.56
N GLY A 3 -63.16 -135.22 -15.80
CA GLY A 3 -62.41 -134.12 -15.21
C GLY A 3 -62.19 -133.05 -16.32
N SER A 4 -62.67 -131.82 -16.08
CA SER A 4 -62.22 -130.49 -16.57
C SER A 4 -61.53 -130.33 -17.95
N SER A 5 -62.05 -129.42 -18.78
CA SER A 5 -61.38 -128.11 -19.00
C SER A 5 -62.34 -127.08 -19.62
N LYS A 6 -62.52 -125.94 -18.95
CA LYS A 6 -63.20 -124.74 -19.48
C LYS A 6 -62.15 -123.83 -20.10
N ARG A 7 -62.30 -123.49 -21.40
CA ARG A 7 -61.52 -122.45 -22.06
C ARG A 7 -62.10 -121.07 -21.76
N THR A 8 -61.28 -120.17 -21.23
CA THR A 8 -61.59 -118.76 -21.02
C THR A 8 -61.25 -117.94 -22.27
N VAL A 9 -62.25 -117.31 -22.87
CA VAL A 9 -62.08 -116.35 -23.97
C VAL A 9 -62.06 -114.94 -23.39
N PHE A 10 -60.98 -114.20 -23.61
CA PHE A 10 -60.85 -112.79 -23.23
C PHE A 10 -61.69 -111.91 -24.16
N LYS A 11 -62.52 -111.03 -23.59
CA LYS A 11 -63.19 -109.93 -24.30
C LYS A 11 -62.32 -108.67 -24.21
N PRO A 12 -62.05 -107.95 -25.32
CA PRO A 12 -61.23 -106.74 -25.27
C PRO A 12 -61.98 -105.57 -24.61
N THR A 13 -61.21 -104.76 -23.89
CA THR A 13 -61.62 -103.68 -22.97
C THR A 13 -62.12 -102.41 -23.67
N ALA A 14 -62.97 -101.68 -22.94
CA ALA A 14 -63.70 -100.47 -23.35
C ALA A 14 -62.87 -99.16 -23.36
N TYR A 15 -61.66 -99.15 -23.91
CA TYR A 15 -60.90 -97.89 -24.03
C TYR A 15 -60.40 -97.66 -25.46
N GLY A 16 -61.24 -96.99 -26.26
CA GLY A 16 -60.82 -96.33 -27.49
C GLY A 16 -60.16 -94.99 -27.15
N SER A 17 -58.86 -94.85 -27.43
CA SER A 17 -58.15 -93.58 -27.31
C SER A 17 -58.44 -92.68 -28.51
N SER A 18 -59.27 -91.64 -28.34
CA SER A 18 -59.35 -90.56 -29.32
C SER A 18 -58.25 -89.52 -29.07
N ARG A 19 -57.42 -89.23 -30.08
CA ARG A 19 -56.39 -88.17 -30.03
C ARG A 19 -57.03 -86.79 -30.12
N ARG A 20 -57.01 -86.01 -29.03
CA ARG A 20 -57.30 -84.56 -29.06
C ARG A 20 -56.04 -83.77 -29.46
N LYS A 21 -56.16 -82.90 -30.47
CA LYS A 21 -55.10 -81.93 -30.86
C LYS A 21 -54.76 -81.02 -29.67
N ARG A 22 -53.49 -81.01 -29.26
CA ARG A 22 -52.93 -80.08 -28.27
C ARG A 22 -52.98 -78.65 -28.82
N ARG A 23 -53.92 -77.84 -28.34
CA ARG A 23 -53.84 -76.37 -28.42
C ARG A 23 -53.08 -75.87 -27.20
N ILE A 24 -52.10 -75.02 -27.44
CA ILE A 24 -51.32 -74.37 -26.38
C ILE A 24 -52.31 -73.58 -25.50
N PRO A 25 -52.29 -73.75 -24.17
CA PRO A 25 -53.17 -73.02 -23.27
C PRO A 25 -52.97 -71.51 -23.43
N ARG A 26 -54.06 -70.76 -23.60
CA ARG A 26 -54.02 -69.30 -23.80
C ARG A 26 -53.30 -68.56 -22.67
N TRP A 27 -53.33 -69.09 -21.45
CA TRP A 27 -52.56 -68.58 -20.32
C TRP A 27 -51.05 -68.62 -20.56
N PHE A 28 -50.52 -69.68 -21.17
CA PHE A 28 -49.09 -69.80 -21.41
C PHE A 28 -48.59 -68.74 -22.41
N VAL A 29 -49.41 -68.41 -23.42
CA VAL A 29 -49.11 -67.34 -24.37
C VAL A 29 -49.10 -65.97 -23.66
N LEU A 30 -50.06 -65.70 -22.78
CA LEU A 30 -50.10 -64.47 -21.98
C LEU A 30 -48.88 -64.32 -21.05
N LEU A 31 -48.43 -65.42 -20.47
CA LEU A 31 -47.25 -65.45 -19.60
C LEU A 31 -45.97 -65.16 -20.40
N LEU A 32 -45.81 -65.76 -21.58
CA LEU A 32 -44.66 -65.48 -22.45
C LEU A 32 -44.66 -64.05 -22.99
N THR A 33 -45.81 -63.50 -23.38
CA THR A 33 -45.88 -62.10 -23.81
C THR A 33 -45.61 -61.13 -22.66
N GLY A 34 -46.07 -61.45 -21.45
CA GLY A 34 -45.75 -60.68 -20.24
C GLY A 34 -44.26 -60.68 -19.92
N ILE A 35 -43.58 -61.82 -20.03
CA ILE A 35 -42.13 -61.92 -19.84
C ILE A 35 -41.38 -61.19 -20.95
N ALA A 36 -41.79 -61.32 -22.20
CA ALA A 36 -41.16 -60.63 -23.33
C ALA A 36 -41.31 -59.09 -23.22
N LEU A 37 -42.49 -58.61 -22.80
CA LEU A 37 -42.73 -57.19 -22.53
C LEU A 37 -41.98 -56.70 -21.28
N GLY A 38 -41.88 -57.51 -20.23
CA GLY A 38 -41.12 -57.17 -19.03
C GLY A 38 -39.61 -57.12 -19.27
N ALA A 39 -39.06 -58.12 -19.97
CA ALA A 39 -37.65 -58.17 -20.35
C ALA A 39 -37.31 -57.10 -21.38
N GLY A 40 -38.18 -56.88 -22.37
CA GLY A 40 -38.02 -55.81 -23.35
C GLY A 40 -38.12 -54.41 -22.73
N GLY A 41 -39.02 -54.21 -21.77
CA GLY A 41 -39.17 -52.97 -21.03
C GLY A 41 -37.97 -52.65 -20.15
N LEU A 42 -37.41 -53.64 -19.45
CA LEU A 42 -36.19 -53.47 -18.65
C LEU A 42 -34.97 -53.16 -19.51
N LEU A 43 -34.78 -53.86 -20.62
CA LEU A 43 -33.69 -53.59 -21.55
C LEU A 43 -33.82 -52.20 -22.20
N PHE A 44 -35.04 -51.78 -22.54
CA PHE A 44 -35.28 -50.45 -23.11
C PHE A 44 -35.00 -49.32 -22.11
N LEU A 45 -35.38 -49.48 -20.84
CA LEU A 45 -35.05 -48.53 -19.78
C LEU A 45 -33.53 -48.45 -19.54
N GLN A 46 -32.86 -49.60 -19.55
CA GLN A 46 -31.42 -49.67 -19.33
C GLN A 46 -30.62 -49.13 -20.53
N GLN A 47 -31.14 -49.24 -21.75
CA GLN A 47 -30.52 -48.71 -22.97
C GLN A 47 -30.76 -47.20 -23.14
N SER A 48 -31.95 -46.71 -22.77
CA SER A 48 -32.34 -45.30 -22.96
C SER A 48 -31.95 -44.38 -21.79
N TYR A 49 -31.75 -44.94 -20.59
CA TYR A 49 -31.37 -44.18 -19.38
C TYR A 49 -30.13 -44.76 -18.67
N GLY A 50 -29.46 -45.73 -19.28
CA GLY A 50 -28.16 -46.20 -18.77
C GLY A 50 -27.13 -45.08 -18.87
N PRO A 51 -26.20 -44.94 -17.90
CA PRO A 51 -25.14 -43.96 -17.97
C PRO A 51 -24.41 -44.12 -19.29
N THR A 52 -24.29 -43.03 -20.06
CA THR A 52 -23.48 -43.00 -21.28
C THR A 52 -22.12 -43.57 -20.92
N ARG A 53 -21.81 -44.76 -21.43
CA ARG A 53 -20.48 -45.35 -21.23
C ARG A 53 -19.53 -44.44 -21.99
N LEU A 54 -18.89 -43.53 -21.24
CA LEU A 54 -17.80 -42.71 -21.75
C LEU A 54 -16.88 -43.66 -22.50
N THR A 55 -16.64 -43.38 -23.78
CA THR A 55 -15.57 -44.07 -24.49
C THR A 55 -14.27 -43.82 -23.72
N VAL A 56 -13.31 -44.73 -23.80
CA VAL A 56 -12.03 -44.59 -23.07
C VAL A 56 -11.41 -43.21 -23.34
N GLU A 57 -11.52 -42.73 -24.58
CA GLU A 57 -11.10 -41.39 -25.02
C GLU A 57 -11.83 -40.23 -24.31
N GLN A 58 -13.15 -40.30 -24.13
CA GLN A 58 -13.91 -39.27 -23.41
C GLN A 58 -13.59 -39.24 -21.91
N SER A 59 -13.25 -40.40 -21.33
CA SER A 59 -12.82 -40.48 -19.93
C SER A 59 -11.44 -39.87 -19.75
N GLU A 60 -10.52 -40.12 -20.68
CA GLU A 60 -9.18 -39.51 -20.70
C GLU A 60 -9.26 -37.99 -20.86
N GLN A 61 -10.08 -37.48 -21.78
CA GLN A 61 -10.33 -36.03 -21.93
C GLN A 61 -10.90 -35.42 -20.64
N LEU A 62 -11.91 -36.05 -20.03
CA LEU A 62 -12.48 -35.56 -18.78
C LEU A 62 -11.47 -35.57 -17.64
N HIS A 63 -10.62 -36.59 -17.54
CA HIS A 63 -9.53 -36.64 -16.56
C HIS A 63 -8.51 -35.53 -16.79
N TYR A 64 -8.16 -35.24 -18.05
CA TYR A 64 -7.27 -34.14 -18.40
C TYR A 64 -7.87 -32.78 -18.02
N ASP A 65 -9.15 -32.56 -18.33
CA ASP A 65 -9.88 -31.33 -17.99
C ASP A 65 -10.00 -31.15 -16.47
N LEU A 66 -10.31 -32.22 -15.73
CA LEU A 66 -10.35 -32.17 -14.27
C LEU A 66 -8.98 -31.89 -13.66
N ASN A 67 -7.91 -32.48 -14.20
CA ASN A 67 -6.56 -32.24 -13.72
C ASN A 67 -6.10 -30.81 -14.02
N SER A 68 -6.39 -30.28 -15.21
CA SER A 68 -6.08 -28.90 -15.58
C SER A 68 -6.88 -27.90 -14.75
N ALA A 69 -8.18 -28.10 -14.57
CA ALA A 69 -9.01 -27.27 -13.70
C ALA A 69 -8.55 -27.31 -12.23
N ASN A 70 -8.13 -28.47 -11.72
CA ASN A 70 -7.56 -28.58 -10.38
C ASN A 70 -6.23 -27.83 -10.25
N ALA A 71 -5.36 -27.91 -11.27
CA ALA A 71 -4.11 -27.17 -11.29
C ALA A 71 -4.34 -25.65 -11.36
N GLU A 72 -5.31 -25.19 -12.17
CA GLU A 72 -5.72 -23.79 -12.23
C GLU A 72 -6.31 -23.32 -10.90
N LYS A 73 -7.16 -24.12 -10.25
CA LYS A 73 -7.70 -23.81 -8.92
C LYS A 73 -6.59 -23.65 -7.89
N GLN A 74 -5.60 -24.55 -7.87
CA GLN A 74 -4.45 -24.44 -6.98
C GLN A 74 -3.63 -23.17 -7.27
N ARG A 75 -3.42 -22.84 -8.54
CA ARG A 75 -2.72 -21.61 -8.95
C ARG A 75 -3.48 -20.35 -8.52
N LEU A 76 -4.79 -20.30 -8.74
CA LEU A 76 -5.63 -19.16 -8.33
C LEU A 76 -5.68 -19.02 -6.82
N GLN A 77 -5.76 -20.12 -6.07
CA GLN A 77 -5.66 -20.10 -4.61
C GLN A 77 -4.30 -19.56 -4.13
N ALA A 78 -3.20 -19.97 -4.77
CA ALA A 78 -1.87 -19.44 -4.46
C ALA A 78 -1.79 -17.93 -4.77
N GLN A 79 -2.33 -17.48 -5.90
CA GLN A 79 -2.39 -16.06 -6.27
C GLN A 79 -3.24 -15.24 -5.28
N LEU A 80 -4.42 -15.75 -4.89
CA LEU A 80 -5.27 -15.10 -3.89
C LEU A 80 -4.58 -14.99 -2.54
N ASN A 81 -3.91 -16.05 -2.09
CA ASN A 81 -3.14 -16.03 -0.85
C ASN A 81 -1.98 -15.03 -0.92
N GLN A 82 -1.31 -14.92 -2.07
CA GLN A 82 -0.23 -13.96 -2.28
C GLN A 82 -0.75 -12.52 -2.26
N THR A 83 -1.79 -12.21 -3.04
CA THR A 83 -2.39 -10.87 -3.07
C THR A 83 -3.00 -10.49 -1.73
N SER A 84 -3.58 -11.44 -0.99
CA SER A 84 -4.10 -11.18 0.36
C SER A 84 -2.98 -10.79 1.33
N ARG A 85 -1.81 -11.44 1.24
CA ARG A 85 -0.64 -11.07 2.06
C ARG A 85 -0.09 -9.71 1.66
N GLU A 86 0.01 -9.44 0.36
CA GLU A 86 0.46 -8.13 -0.14
C GLU A 86 -0.47 -7.00 0.32
N LEU A 87 -1.79 -7.22 0.30
CA LEU A 87 -2.76 -6.24 0.79
C LEU A 87 -2.62 -6.01 2.29
N GLU A 88 -2.41 -7.07 3.07
CA GLU A 88 -2.16 -6.98 4.51
C GLU A 88 -0.84 -6.25 4.82
N ASP A 89 0.22 -6.52 4.06
CA ASP A 89 1.50 -5.82 4.21
C ASP A 89 1.36 -4.33 3.87
N VAL A 90 0.63 -3.99 2.81
CA VAL A 90 0.36 -2.60 2.42
C VAL A 90 -0.47 -1.89 3.48
N SER A 91 -1.54 -2.50 4.01
CA SER A 91 -2.37 -1.88 5.04
C SER A 91 -1.60 -1.66 6.34
N GLN A 92 -0.77 -2.63 6.75
CA GLN A 92 0.10 -2.47 7.91
C GLN A 92 1.13 -1.36 7.72
N ASN A 93 1.65 -1.18 6.51
CA ASN A 93 2.58 -0.09 6.19
C ASN A 93 1.87 1.27 6.20
N GLU A 94 0.66 1.34 5.64
CA GLU A 94 -0.17 2.55 5.69
C GLU A 94 -0.46 2.97 7.13
N ASP A 95 -0.86 2.03 8.00
CA ASP A 95 -1.08 2.28 9.42
C ASP A 95 0.18 2.79 10.13
N LYS A 96 1.35 2.21 9.82
CA LYS A 96 2.64 2.66 10.38
C LYS A 96 2.98 4.07 9.94
N LEU A 97 2.82 4.38 8.65
CA LEU A 97 3.07 5.71 8.10
C LEU A 97 2.09 6.74 8.67
N GLY A 98 0.82 6.36 8.86
CA GLY A 98 -0.20 7.18 9.51
C GLY A 98 0.19 7.53 10.94
N LYS A 99 0.62 6.54 11.74
CA LYS A 99 1.12 6.74 13.10
C LYS A 99 2.35 7.63 13.14
N GLN A 100 3.35 7.38 12.30
CA GLN A 100 4.56 8.22 12.20
C GLN A 100 4.22 9.66 11.85
N THR A 101 3.30 9.88 10.93
CA THR A 101 2.85 11.21 10.54
C THR A 101 2.16 11.93 11.71
N SER A 102 1.29 11.23 12.43
CA SER A 102 0.63 11.78 13.62
C SER A 102 1.62 12.12 14.74
N ASP A 103 2.60 11.25 15.00
CA ASP A 103 3.65 11.47 16.00
C ASP A 103 4.54 12.66 15.63
N LEU A 104 4.93 12.77 14.34
CA LEU A 104 5.69 13.90 13.82
C LEU A 104 4.91 15.21 13.93
N GLN A 105 3.62 15.21 13.60
CA GLN A 105 2.76 16.39 13.78
C GLN A 105 2.66 16.81 15.25
N ALA A 106 2.44 15.85 16.15
CA ALA A 106 2.41 16.11 17.59
C ALA A 106 3.75 16.68 18.09
N MET A 107 4.87 16.17 17.59
CA MET A 107 6.20 16.68 17.88
C MET A 107 6.37 18.11 17.37
N VAL A 108 6.01 18.41 16.12
CA VAL A 108 6.08 19.77 15.56
C VAL A 108 5.24 20.75 16.38
N THR A 109 3.98 20.43 16.68
CA THR A 109 3.12 21.28 17.51
C THR A 109 3.71 21.50 18.91
N LYS A 110 4.36 20.49 19.49
CA LYS A 110 5.06 20.64 20.77
C LYS A 110 6.26 21.59 20.64
N LEU A 111 7.10 21.40 19.62
CA LEU A 111 8.25 22.29 19.37
C LEU A 111 7.80 23.73 19.12
N GLU A 112 6.72 23.94 18.37
CA GLU A 112 6.15 25.27 18.15
C GLU A 112 5.71 25.94 19.45
N LYS A 113 5.06 25.20 20.34
CA LYS A 113 4.67 25.68 21.68
C LYS A 113 5.89 26.00 22.55
N ASP A 114 6.89 25.12 22.55
CA ASP A 114 8.13 25.32 23.30
C ASP A 114 8.88 26.56 22.78
N ILE A 115 8.98 26.74 21.45
CA ILE A 115 9.56 27.93 20.82
C ILE A 115 8.77 29.19 21.20
N ALA A 116 7.43 29.14 21.16
CA ALA A 116 6.59 30.26 21.56
C ALA A 116 6.81 30.63 23.02
N LEU A 117 6.88 29.64 23.92
CA LEU A 117 7.17 29.82 25.34
C LEU A 117 8.54 30.47 25.56
N PHE A 118 9.58 30.00 24.87
CA PHE A 118 10.92 30.61 24.95
C PHE A 118 10.93 32.02 24.37
N ALA A 119 10.23 32.26 23.27
CA ALA A 119 10.08 33.59 22.69
C ALA A 119 9.29 34.53 23.61
N ASP A 120 8.38 34.01 24.43
CA ASP A 120 7.65 34.77 25.45
C ASP A 120 8.50 35.13 26.66
N ALA A 121 9.46 34.27 27.01
CA ALA A 121 10.39 34.49 28.12
C ALA A 121 11.58 35.39 27.74
N MET A 122 11.82 35.64 26.46
CA MET A 122 12.91 36.52 26.03
C MET A 122 12.64 37.99 26.37
N PRO A 123 13.59 38.71 27.00
CA PRO A 123 13.45 40.12 27.30
C PRO A 123 13.46 40.97 26.01
N PRO A 124 12.97 42.22 26.04
CA PRO A 124 13.13 43.18 24.93
C PRO A 124 14.60 43.37 24.51
N ASP A 125 14.85 43.80 23.28
CA ASP A 125 16.23 44.07 22.82
C ASP A 125 16.78 45.26 23.62
N PRO A 126 17.96 45.15 24.28
CA PRO A 126 18.54 46.24 25.05
C PRO A 126 18.79 47.51 24.23
N ARG A 127 18.84 47.41 22.89
CA ARG A 127 19.00 48.55 21.99
C ARG A 127 17.68 49.27 21.68
N GLY A 128 16.55 48.77 22.16
CA GLY A 128 15.21 49.34 21.92
C GLY A 128 14.77 49.27 20.45
N THR A 129 15.35 48.38 19.66
CA THR A 129 15.05 48.21 18.23
C THR A 129 14.06 47.06 18.03
N SER A 130 13.06 47.28 17.17
CA SER A 130 12.14 46.22 16.72
C SER A 130 11.94 46.31 15.21
N PRO A 131 12.28 45.26 14.43
CA PRO A 131 12.82 43.98 14.89
C PRO A 131 14.23 44.12 15.47
N GLY A 132 14.48 43.42 16.59
CA GLY A 132 15.78 43.34 17.27
C GLY A 132 16.59 42.14 16.78
N ILE A 133 17.92 42.30 16.75
CA ILE A 133 18.86 41.24 16.33
C ILE A 133 19.26 40.45 17.58
N ARG A 134 18.69 39.26 17.77
CA ARG A 134 18.82 38.48 19.02
C ARG A 134 20.06 37.60 19.06
N ALA A 135 20.26 36.84 18.00
CA ALA A 135 21.44 36.02 17.81
C ALA A 135 21.96 36.22 16.39
N ALA A 136 23.27 36.14 16.22
CA ALA A 136 23.85 35.98 14.92
C ALA A 136 25.15 35.19 15.02
N GLU A 137 25.40 34.36 14.03
CA GLU A 137 26.60 33.56 13.90
C GLU A 137 27.08 33.63 12.45
N PHE A 138 28.41 33.73 12.31
CA PHE A 138 29.07 33.84 11.02
C PHE A 138 30.22 32.84 10.98
N THR A 139 30.20 31.96 9.99
CA THR A 139 31.22 30.92 9.80
C THR A 139 31.71 30.93 8.37
N ILE A 140 33.01 30.76 8.16
CA ILE A 140 33.60 30.68 6.83
C ILE A 140 33.66 29.20 6.41
N LYS A 141 33.08 28.83 5.28
CA LYS A 141 33.22 27.48 4.70
C LYS A 141 33.47 27.61 3.21
N GLU A 142 34.52 26.97 2.69
CA GLU A 142 34.82 26.94 1.24
C GLU A 142 34.90 28.33 0.59
N GLY A 143 35.40 29.34 1.32
CA GLY A 143 35.49 30.72 0.82
C GLY A 143 34.16 31.50 0.83
N GLN A 144 33.08 30.90 1.33
CA GLN A 144 31.79 31.56 1.56
C GLN A 144 31.62 31.92 3.03
N LEU A 145 30.94 33.04 3.28
CA LEU A 145 30.46 33.44 4.59
C LEU A 145 29.06 32.84 4.80
N ASN A 146 28.96 31.79 5.60
CA ASN A 146 27.68 31.30 6.08
C ASN A 146 27.20 32.19 7.23
N HIS A 147 25.94 32.58 7.19
CA HIS A 147 25.32 33.38 8.24
C HIS A 147 24.07 32.70 8.78
N PHE A 148 23.87 32.86 10.09
CA PHE A 148 22.63 32.57 10.79
C PHE A 148 22.28 33.80 11.61
N VAL A 149 21.10 34.38 11.40
CA VAL A 149 20.63 35.57 12.11
C VAL A 149 19.21 35.33 12.62
N LEU A 150 18.99 35.56 13.92
CA LEU A 150 17.69 35.52 14.56
C LEU A 150 17.19 36.95 14.77
N LEU A 151 16.09 37.30 14.09
CA LEU A 151 15.36 38.54 14.30
C LEU A 151 14.11 38.26 15.14
N MET A 152 13.78 39.19 16.03
CA MET A 152 12.54 39.13 16.81
C MET A 152 11.89 40.48 16.94
N GLN A 153 10.56 40.51 16.86
CA GLN A 153 9.78 41.69 17.21
C GLN A 153 9.48 41.72 18.70
N ASP A 154 9.35 42.93 19.24
CA ASP A 154 8.94 43.11 20.64
C ASP A 154 7.47 42.72 20.84
N LYS A 155 7.12 42.33 22.07
CA LYS A 155 5.73 42.01 22.44
C LYS A 155 4.80 43.18 22.12
N GLY A 156 3.69 42.88 21.45
CA GLY A 156 2.68 43.85 21.02
C GLY A 156 2.89 44.42 19.61
N LYS A 157 4.00 44.10 18.94
CA LYS A 157 4.17 44.39 17.50
C LYS A 157 3.84 43.14 16.69
N GLU A 158 2.56 42.99 16.37
CA GLU A 158 2.03 41.83 15.64
C GLU A 158 2.03 41.99 14.12
N THR A 159 2.27 43.20 13.62
CA THR A 159 2.40 43.47 12.20
C THR A 159 3.69 42.87 11.66
N GLU A 160 3.57 42.08 10.59
CA GLU A 160 4.74 41.55 9.89
C GLU A 160 5.64 42.70 9.40
N PHE A 161 6.92 42.62 9.75
CA PHE A 161 7.93 43.54 9.29
C PHE A 161 8.55 43.01 8.00
N SER A 162 8.44 43.77 6.92
CA SER A 162 9.11 43.49 5.65
C SER A 162 10.28 44.45 5.44
N GLY A 163 11.42 43.92 5.02
CA GLY A 163 12.61 44.73 4.82
C GLY A 163 13.76 44.00 4.13
N THR A 164 14.94 44.62 4.18
CA THR A 164 16.18 44.06 3.64
C THR A 164 17.24 44.01 4.75
N MET A 165 17.89 42.85 4.87
CA MET A 165 19.09 42.66 5.67
C MET A 165 20.32 42.83 4.79
N GLU A 166 21.18 43.78 5.16
CA GLU A 166 22.49 43.96 4.55
C GLU A 166 23.58 43.51 5.52
N LEU A 167 24.61 42.86 4.98
CA LEU A 167 25.78 42.42 5.73
C LEU A 167 27.01 43.16 5.21
N VAL A 168 27.79 43.72 6.13
CA VAL A 168 29.08 44.34 5.82
C VAL A 168 30.17 43.57 6.52
N ALA A 169 30.95 42.82 5.76
CA ALA A 169 32.07 42.07 6.28
C ALA A 169 33.32 42.97 6.31
N ALA A 170 33.89 43.19 7.49
CA ALA A 170 35.15 43.89 7.66
C ALA A 170 36.26 42.89 7.99
N GLY A 171 37.38 43.00 7.26
CA GLY A 171 38.41 41.98 7.27
C GLY A 171 39.73 42.45 6.71
N ARG A 172 40.59 41.48 6.38
CA ARG A 172 41.89 41.70 5.75
C ARG A 172 41.99 40.95 4.45
N TYR A 173 42.66 41.55 3.48
CA TYR A 173 43.06 40.90 2.24
C TYR A 173 44.43 40.23 2.40
N SER A 174 44.73 39.27 1.53
CA SER A 174 46.03 38.59 1.44
C SER A 174 47.20 39.55 1.22
N ASN A 175 46.96 40.73 0.64
CA ASN A 175 47.95 41.81 0.48
C ASN A 175 48.23 42.60 1.77
N GLY A 176 47.65 42.21 2.92
CA GLY A 176 47.82 42.86 4.21
C GLY A 176 46.94 44.09 4.47
N ARG A 177 46.21 44.58 3.46
CA ARG A 177 45.29 45.73 3.61
C ARG A 177 44.01 45.30 4.32
N SER A 178 43.52 46.14 5.22
CA SER A 178 42.17 45.99 5.77
C SER A 178 41.14 46.63 4.83
N GLY A 179 39.94 46.06 4.77
CA GLY A 179 38.84 46.61 3.99
C GLY A 179 37.49 46.07 4.42
N ASN A 180 36.45 46.71 3.87
CA ASN A 180 35.06 46.32 4.06
C ASN A 180 34.50 45.81 2.74
N VAL A 181 33.70 44.76 2.81
CA VAL A 181 32.98 44.17 1.69
C VAL A 181 31.50 44.23 2.03
N ASP A 182 30.74 44.97 1.23
CA ASP A 182 29.28 44.94 1.27
C ASP A 182 28.80 43.67 0.54
N LEU A 183 28.03 42.85 1.25
CA LEU A 183 27.44 41.63 0.71
C LEU A 183 26.05 41.91 0.14
N PRO A 184 25.55 41.09 -0.80
CA PRO A 184 24.22 41.29 -1.36
C PRO A 184 23.17 41.27 -0.25
N GLY A 185 22.26 42.24 -0.30
CA GLY A 185 21.14 42.33 0.63
C GLY A 185 20.17 41.16 0.43
N GLN A 186 19.63 40.64 1.54
CA GLN A 186 18.63 39.58 1.56
C GLN A 186 17.30 40.16 2.02
N THR A 187 16.21 39.87 1.30
CA THR A 187 14.87 40.25 1.74
C THR A 187 14.46 39.44 2.97
N VAL A 188 13.82 40.11 3.93
CA VAL A 188 13.44 39.51 5.21
C VAL A 188 12.00 39.87 5.52
N SER A 189 11.26 38.86 5.98
CA SER A 189 9.90 39.01 6.50
C SER A 189 9.89 38.47 7.91
N VAL A 190 9.52 39.31 8.88
CA VAL A 190 9.56 38.99 10.30
C VAL A 190 8.17 39.15 10.86
N GLY A 191 7.50 38.04 11.20
CA GLY A 191 6.31 38.05 12.05
C GLY A 191 6.73 38.32 13.49
N ARG A 192 6.55 37.34 14.39
CA ARG A 192 7.07 37.42 15.76
C ARG A 192 8.58 37.20 15.84
N TYR A 193 9.09 36.26 15.05
CA TYR A 193 10.50 35.94 14.92
C TYR A 193 10.78 35.47 13.49
N ALA A 194 12.03 35.57 13.05
CA ALA A 194 12.48 35.03 11.77
C ALA A 194 13.91 34.51 11.90
N TYR A 195 14.14 33.35 11.30
CA TYR A 195 15.47 32.77 11.15
C TYR A 195 15.94 33.05 9.72
N ILE A 196 17.07 33.74 9.60
CA ILE A 196 17.67 34.07 8.32
C ILE A 196 18.99 33.33 8.22
N ASN A 197 19.00 32.31 7.40
CA ASN A 197 20.19 31.55 7.04
C ASN A 197 20.55 31.80 5.57
N GLY A 198 21.84 31.70 5.27
CA GLY A 198 22.32 31.81 3.90
C GLY A 198 23.84 31.73 3.82
N SER A 199 24.34 31.84 2.59
CA SER A 199 25.76 31.97 2.30
C SER A 199 25.98 33.13 1.34
N ALA A 200 27.09 33.84 1.55
CA ALA A 200 27.52 34.91 0.66
C ALA A 200 28.96 34.67 0.22
N GLU A 201 29.21 34.85 -1.07
CA GLU A 201 30.56 34.73 -1.62
C GLU A 201 31.44 35.89 -1.12
N LEU A 202 32.66 35.55 -0.71
CA LEU A 202 33.66 36.53 -0.31
C LEU A 202 34.66 36.74 -1.46
N PRO A 203 35.16 37.97 -1.65
CA PRO A 203 36.23 38.22 -2.61
C PRO A 203 37.46 37.35 -2.36
N ALA A 204 38.14 36.95 -3.44
CA ALA A 204 39.33 36.10 -3.34
C ALA A 204 40.40 36.70 -2.43
N GLY A 205 40.90 35.89 -1.48
CA GLY A 205 41.93 36.31 -0.52
C GLY A 205 41.44 37.26 0.58
N PHE A 206 40.12 37.44 0.75
CA PHE A 206 39.55 38.22 1.85
C PHE A 206 39.21 37.32 3.05
N THR A 207 39.73 37.66 4.22
CA THR A 207 39.43 37.00 5.49
C THR A 207 38.61 37.95 6.37
N PRO A 208 37.30 37.74 6.52
CA PRO A 208 36.45 38.57 7.37
C PRO A 208 36.77 38.31 8.84
N ARG A 209 36.79 39.37 9.65
CA ARG A 209 37.00 39.30 11.11
C ARG A 209 35.76 39.67 11.89
N GLN A 210 34.97 40.58 11.36
CA GLN A 210 33.71 41.01 11.94
C GLN A 210 32.70 41.28 10.83
N VAL A 211 31.42 41.07 11.12
CA VAL A 211 30.32 41.35 10.21
C VAL A 211 29.34 42.27 10.91
N THR A 212 29.02 43.39 10.26
CA THR A 212 27.98 44.31 10.71
C THR A 212 26.70 44.03 9.96
N ILE A 213 25.66 43.67 10.72
CA ILE A 213 24.30 43.47 10.24
C ILE A 213 23.60 44.83 10.24
N ARG A 214 22.90 45.16 9.16
CA ARG A 214 22.02 46.32 9.04
C ARG A 214 20.65 45.87 8.55
N ILE A 215 19.60 46.16 9.32
CA ILE A 215 18.22 45.89 8.93
C ILE A 215 17.57 47.20 8.50
N LYS A 216 17.00 47.21 7.30
CA LYS A 216 16.28 48.36 6.72
C LYS A 216 14.84 47.93 6.40
N PRO A 217 13.83 48.73 6.74
CA PRO A 217 12.45 48.46 6.36
C PRO A 217 12.26 48.68 4.86
N ASP A 218 11.26 48.03 4.28
CA ASP A 218 10.94 48.23 2.88
C ASP A 218 10.52 49.70 2.60
N GLY A 219 10.91 50.23 1.45
CA GLY A 219 10.65 51.61 1.06
C GLY A 219 11.42 52.69 1.83
N SER A 220 12.34 52.35 2.74
CA SER A 220 13.16 53.33 3.46
C SER A 220 14.61 52.88 3.67
N ASN A 221 15.55 53.78 3.40
CA ASN A 221 16.98 53.50 3.59
C ASN A 221 17.46 53.69 5.05
N ARG A 222 16.54 53.95 5.99
CA ARG A 222 16.87 54.14 7.40
C ARG A 222 17.15 52.78 8.05
N VAL A 223 18.32 52.63 8.65
CA VAL A 223 18.66 51.44 9.45
C VAL A 223 17.84 51.45 10.74
N VAL A 224 17.04 50.40 10.94
CA VAL A 224 16.18 50.21 12.12
C VAL A 224 16.90 49.40 13.19
N ALA A 225 17.74 48.44 12.80
CA ALA A 225 18.55 47.66 13.71
C ALA A 225 19.95 47.43 13.15
N THR A 226 20.95 47.44 14.04
CA THR A 226 22.33 47.15 13.66
C THR A 226 23.09 46.44 14.77
N ARG A 227 23.91 45.47 14.38
CA ARG A 227 24.75 44.70 15.30
C ARG A 227 26.01 44.21 14.60
N THR A 228 27.15 44.36 15.26
CA THR A 228 28.44 43.85 14.78
C THR A 228 28.82 42.62 15.59
N ILE A 229 29.17 41.53 14.90
CA ILE A 229 29.52 40.23 15.49
C ILE A 229 30.86 39.79 14.91
N TYR A 230 31.70 39.13 15.70
CA TYR A 230 32.95 38.55 15.23
C TYR A 230 32.70 37.26 14.45
N VAL A 231 33.48 37.04 13.38
CA VAL A 231 33.38 35.82 12.58
C VAL A 231 34.15 34.70 13.28
N THR A 232 33.49 33.55 13.44
CA THR A 232 34.14 32.36 13.95
C THR A 232 34.92 31.70 12.80
N PRO A 233 36.25 31.49 12.94
CA PRO A 233 37.00 30.75 11.95
C PRO A 233 36.48 29.30 11.89
N SER A 234 36.36 28.72 10.69
CA SER A 234 36.16 27.28 10.57
C SER A 234 37.34 26.55 11.21
N LYS A 235 37.03 25.52 12.00
CA LYS A 235 38.03 24.57 12.49
C LYS A 235 38.49 23.65 11.37
#